data_AF-R5Y0H8-F1
#
_entry.id   AF-R5Y0H8-F1
#
_cell.length_a   1.000
_cell.length_b   1.000
_cell.length_c   1.000
_cell.angle_alpha   90.00
_cell.angle_beta   90.00
_cell.angle_gamma   90.00
#
_symmetry.space_group_name_H-M   'P 1'
#
loop_
_entity.id
_entity.type
_entity.pdbx_description
1 polymer ?
#
loop_
_entity_poly.entity_id
_entity_poly.type
_entity_poly.pdbx_seq_one_letter_code
_entity_poly.pdbx_strand_id
1 'polypeptide(L)'
;MKPCFYSFCCRLPGGERFNDFIKCILAYLKHPRVFPPVAFRNSPHHFFLGGDYGIIIPRDGVEIPDKLYHVTSEKNLDNILKKGISSACGVVFLTDSFQDLADYLEWKQIHRKNWDRIFLLTINTKNCREQGIGICKINRDREFIAQGVPPEAIVAFGNFQEQLASNRHGN
;
A
#
# COMPACT_ATOMS: atom_id res chain seq x y z
N MET A 1 -22.68 -13.86 33.10
CA MET A 1 -23.03 -13.34 31.75
C MET A 1 -22.68 -14.40 30.73
N LYS A 2 -23.65 -14.84 29.91
CA LYS A 2 -23.39 -15.78 28.80
C LYS A 2 -22.61 -15.07 27.69
N PRO A 3 -21.73 -15.76 26.93
CA PRO A 3 -21.12 -15.15 25.77
C PRO A 3 -22.22 -14.90 24.73
N CYS A 4 -22.43 -13.63 24.37
CA CYS A 4 -23.09 -13.30 23.13
C CYS A 4 -22.15 -13.73 21.99
N PHE A 5 -22.32 -14.96 21.52
CA PHE A 5 -21.88 -15.31 20.18
C PHE A 5 -22.66 -14.41 19.23
N TYR A 6 -22.00 -13.36 18.72
CA TYR A 6 -22.48 -12.68 17.52
C TYR A 6 -22.49 -13.74 16.43
N SER A 7 -23.64 -14.40 16.27
CA SER A 7 -23.99 -15.15 15.08
C SER A 7 -24.00 -14.14 13.95
N PHE A 8 -22.84 -13.96 13.31
CA PHE A 8 -22.74 -13.34 12.00
C PHE A 8 -23.45 -14.27 11.00
N CYS A 9 -24.78 -14.35 11.10
CA CYS A 9 -25.64 -14.58 9.94
C CYS A 9 -25.64 -13.29 9.11
N CYS A 10 -24.46 -12.84 8.70
CA CYS A 10 -24.39 -12.01 7.50
C CYS A 10 -24.90 -12.91 6.39
N ARG A 11 -26.02 -12.55 5.76
CA ARG A 11 -26.32 -13.04 4.42
C ARG A 11 -25.01 -12.92 3.65
N LEU A 12 -24.44 -14.05 3.26
CA LEU A 12 -23.30 -14.03 2.35
C LEU A 12 -23.73 -13.15 1.18
N PRO A 13 -22.87 -12.22 0.74
CA PRO A 13 -23.17 -11.38 -0.40
C PRO A 13 -23.66 -12.28 -1.54
N GLY A 14 -24.83 -11.99 -2.12
CA GLY A 14 -25.25 -12.63 -3.36
C GLY A 14 -24.60 -11.96 -4.57
N GLY A 15 -24.55 -12.64 -5.71
CA GLY A 15 -24.15 -12.06 -6.99
C GLY A 15 -22.66 -11.72 -7.11
N GLU A 16 -22.33 -10.64 -7.83
CA GLU A 16 -20.95 -10.19 -8.12
C GLU A 16 -20.08 -10.04 -6.86
N ARG A 17 -20.73 -9.63 -5.78
CA ARG A 17 -20.10 -9.44 -4.49
C ARG A 17 -19.54 -10.77 -3.92
N PHE A 18 -20.21 -11.91 -4.11
CA PHE A 18 -19.67 -13.22 -3.72
C PHE A 18 -18.40 -13.57 -4.50
N ASN A 19 -18.39 -13.29 -5.80
CA ASN A 19 -17.25 -13.59 -6.66
C ASN A 19 -16.01 -12.82 -6.22
N ASP A 20 -16.17 -11.59 -5.78
CA ASP A 20 -15.11 -10.75 -5.25
C ASP A 20 -14.53 -11.28 -3.93
N PHE A 21 -15.37 -11.82 -3.04
CA PHE A 21 -14.92 -12.51 -1.83
C PHE A 21 -14.09 -13.76 -2.18
N ILE A 22 -14.54 -14.57 -3.14
CA ILE A 22 -13.81 -15.75 -3.61
C ILE A 22 -12.45 -15.34 -4.23
N LYS A 23 -12.42 -14.29 -5.06
CA LYS A 23 -11.16 -13.75 -5.61
C LYS A 23 -10.18 -13.35 -4.50
N CYS A 24 -10.65 -12.68 -3.45
CA CYS A 24 -9.80 -12.31 -2.31
C CYS A 24 -9.18 -13.55 -1.65
N ILE A 25 -10.00 -14.58 -1.36
CA ILE A 25 -9.51 -15.81 -0.72
C ILE A 25 -8.46 -16.49 -1.59
N LEU A 26 -8.75 -16.69 -2.88
CA LEU A 26 -7.83 -17.35 -3.81
C LEU A 26 -6.51 -16.58 -3.92
N ALA A 27 -6.56 -15.25 -3.96
CA ALA A 27 -5.38 -14.40 -4.00
C ALA A 27 -4.53 -14.54 -2.72
N TYR A 28 -5.18 -14.57 -1.55
CA TYR A 28 -4.49 -14.79 -0.27
C TYR A 28 -3.82 -16.16 -0.21
N LEU A 29 -4.52 -17.22 -0.62
CA LEU A 29 -3.97 -18.58 -0.64
C LEU A 29 -2.76 -18.71 -1.57
N LYS A 30 -2.72 -17.93 -2.65
CA LYS A 30 -1.59 -17.89 -3.57
C LYS A 30 -0.40 -17.10 -3.03
N HIS A 31 -0.63 -16.10 -2.18
CA HIS A 31 0.41 -15.18 -1.67
C HIS A 31 0.37 -14.99 -0.13
N PRO A 32 0.40 -16.07 0.67
CA PRO A 32 0.22 -15.97 2.12
C PRO A 32 1.33 -15.18 2.83
N ARG A 33 2.50 -15.05 2.19
CA ARG A 33 3.65 -14.29 2.70
C ARG A 33 3.70 -12.84 2.20
N VAL A 34 2.88 -12.43 1.23
CA VAL A 34 2.85 -11.04 0.75
C VAL A 34 1.71 -10.29 1.41
N PHE A 35 0.59 -10.97 1.61
CA PHE A 35 -0.62 -10.40 2.17
C PHE A 35 -0.81 -10.96 3.59
N PRO A 36 -0.43 -10.24 4.67
CA PRO A 36 -0.60 -10.74 6.02
C PRO A 36 -2.09 -10.87 6.37
N PRO A 37 -2.45 -11.74 7.36
CA PRO A 37 -3.84 -11.96 7.76
C PRO A 37 -4.62 -10.69 8.10
N VAL A 38 -3.96 -9.66 8.63
CA VAL A 38 -4.61 -8.37 8.97
C VAL A 38 -4.99 -7.59 7.71
N ALA A 39 -4.11 -7.48 6.72
CA ALA A 39 -4.42 -6.88 5.42
C ALA A 39 -5.52 -7.67 4.72
N PHE A 40 -5.42 -9.00 4.78
CA PHE A 40 -6.46 -9.89 4.27
C PHE A 40 -7.77 -9.75 5.02
N ARG A 41 -7.83 -9.45 6.31
CA ARG A 41 -9.11 -9.24 7.00
C ARG A 41 -9.72 -7.89 6.63
N ASN A 42 -8.89 -6.86 6.47
CA ASN A 42 -9.35 -5.51 6.17
C ASN A 42 -9.95 -5.42 4.76
N SER A 43 -9.34 -6.05 3.74
CA SER A 43 -9.84 -6.01 2.35
C SER A 43 -11.30 -6.54 2.20
N PRO A 44 -11.67 -7.73 2.70
CA PRO A 44 -13.03 -8.24 2.81
C PRO A 44 -13.91 -7.43 3.78
N HIS A 45 -13.37 -6.88 4.86
CA HIS A 45 -14.17 -6.04 5.76
C HIS A 45 -14.72 -4.79 5.03
N HIS A 46 -13.91 -4.17 4.17
CA HIS A 46 -14.36 -3.06 3.32
C HIS A 46 -15.52 -3.45 2.39
N PHE A 47 -15.49 -4.68 1.88
CA PHE A 47 -16.57 -5.21 1.08
C PHE A 47 -17.90 -5.31 1.83
N PHE A 48 -17.87 -5.74 3.09
CA PHE A 48 -19.10 -5.88 3.89
C PHE A 48 -19.63 -4.54 4.41
N LEU A 49 -18.75 -3.57 4.63
CA LEU A 49 -19.10 -2.28 5.22
C LEU A 49 -19.08 -1.10 4.23
N GLY A 50 -18.91 -1.36 2.92
CA GLY A 50 -18.93 -0.33 1.88
C GLY A 50 -17.83 0.73 2.02
N GLY A 51 -16.66 0.35 2.54
CA GLY A 51 -15.54 1.29 2.67
C GLY A 51 -14.78 1.46 1.34
N ASP A 52 -14.30 2.67 1.06
CA ASP A 52 -13.65 3.07 -0.20
C ASP A 52 -12.31 2.38 -0.52
N TYR A 53 -11.83 1.48 0.33
CA TYR A 53 -10.59 0.75 0.10
C TYR A 53 -10.92 -0.51 -0.70
N GLY A 54 -11.07 -0.35 -2.02
CA GLY A 54 -11.38 -1.45 -2.94
C GLY A 54 -10.42 -2.66 -2.80
N ILE A 55 -10.88 -3.81 -3.27
CA ILE A 55 -10.23 -5.12 -3.12
C ILE A 55 -8.78 -5.09 -3.64
N ILE A 56 -7.85 -5.61 -2.83
CA ILE A 56 -6.43 -5.73 -3.19
C ILE A 56 -6.11 -7.17 -3.57
N ILE A 57 -5.70 -7.37 -4.82
CA ILE A 57 -5.36 -8.68 -5.39
C ILE A 57 -3.92 -8.61 -5.92
N PRO A 58 -2.98 -9.32 -5.29
CA PRO A 58 -1.65 -9.57 -5.86
C PRO A 58 -1.71 -10.13 -7.29
N ARG A 59 -0.80 -9.69 -8.16
CA ARG A 59 -0.64 -10.20 -9.53
C ARG A 59 0.76 -10.80 -9.71
N ASP A 60 0.78 -12.02 -10.23
CA ASP A 60 2.02 -12.73 -10.56
C ASP A 60 2.54 -12.40 -11.96
N GLY A 61 3.84 -12.63 -12.15
CA GLY A 61 4.48 -12.55 -13.46
C GLY A 61 4.60 -11.12 -14.00
N VAL A 62 4.25 -10.11 -13.20
CA VAL A 62 4.42 -8.71 -13.54
C VAL A 62 5.81 -8.26 -13.09
N GLU A 63 6.54 -7.64 -14.01
CA GLU A 63 7.82 -7.03 -13.69
C GLU A 63 7.66 -5.94 -12.65
N ILE A 64 8.52 -5.96 -11.63
CA ILE A 64 8.51 -5.00 -10.54
C ILE A 64 9.63 -3.98 -10.83
N PRO A 65 9.32 -2.68 -10.99
CA PRO A 65 10.29 -1.64 -11.27
C PRO A 65 11.44 -1.62 -10.26
N ASP A 66 12.63 -1.22 -10.70
CA ASP A 66 13.82 -1.10 -9.83
C ASP A 66 13.64 -0.01 -8.75
N LYS A 67 12.80 0.99 -9.02
CA LYS A 67 12.48 2.09 -8.11
C LYS A 67 10.98 2.20 -7.91
N LEU A 68 10.59 2.31 -6.64
CA LEU A 68 9.23 2.65 -6.23
C LEU A 68 9.25 3.80 -5.25
N TYR A 69 8.09 4.39 -5.03
CA TYR A 69 7.93 5.61 -4.26
C TYR A 69 6.88 5.45 -3.17
N HIS A 70 7.10 6.19 -2.08
CA HIS A 70 6.18 6.34 -0.96
C HIS A 70 6.22 7.78 -0.47
N VAL A 71 5.12 8.29 0.10
CA VAL A 71 5.09 9.60 0.74
C VAL A 71 4.87 9.48 2.23
N THR A 72 5.55 10.32 2.99
CA THR A 72 5.38 10.41 4.44
C THR A 72 5.34 11.86 4.88
N SER A 73 4.76 12.12 6.05
CA SER A 73 4.84 13.44 6.68
C SER A 73 6.18 13.64 7.37
N GLU A 74 6.68 14.86 7.40
CA GLU A 74 7.90 15.31 8.09
C GLU A 74 8.05 14.70 9.49
N LYS A 75 6.98 14.76 10.31
CA LYS A 75 6.98 14.22 11.70
C LYS A 75 7.33 12.72 11.81
N ASN A 76 7.17 11.95 10.73
CA ASN A 76 7.43 10.51 10.70
C ASN A 76 8.77 10.18 10.04
N LEU A 77 9.40 11.15 9.37
CA LEU A 77 10.56 10.93 8.52
C LEU A 77 11.71 10.31 9.30
N ASP A 78 12.11 10.93 10.42
CA ASP A 78 13.23 10.45 11.24
C ASP A 78 13.04 9.01 11.71
N ASN A 79 11.82 8.64 12.12
CA ASN A 79 11.54 7.29 12.56
C ASN A 79 11.56 6.29 11.39
N ILE A 80 11.07 6.68 10.22
CA ILE A 80 11.10 5.85 9.01
C ILE A 80 12.54 5.65 8.52
N LEU A 81 13.37 6.69 8.52
CA LEU A 81 14.77 6.57 8.12
C LEU A 81 15.58 5.68 9.07
N LYS A 82 15.17 5.58 10.35
CA LYS A 82 15.83 4.72 11.35
C LYS A 82 15.31 3.28 11.37
N LYS A 83 14.01 3.08 11.14
CA LYS A 83 13.34 1.78 11.36
C LYS A 83 12.70 1.17 10.11
N GLY A 84 12.68 1.92 9.02
CA GLY A 84 11.99 1.54 7.79
C GLY A 84 10.51 1.92 7.82
N ILE A 85 9.82 1.54 6.76
CA ILE A 85 8.38 1.74 6.60
C ILE A 85 7.66 0.48 7.05
N SER A 86 6.71 0.65 7.96
CA SER A 86 5.80 -0.41 8.39
C SER A 86 4.39 0.16 8.47
N SER A 87 3.39 -0.71 8.32
CA SER A 87 1.98 -0.31 8.36
C SER A 87 1.22 -1.13 9.38
N ALA A 88 0.25 -0.51 10.04
CA ALA A 88 -0.64 -1.19 10.98
C ALA A 88 -1.50 -2.27 10.29
N CYS A 89 -1.77 -2.14 8.98
CA CYS A 89 -2.44 -3.20 8.22
C CYS A 89 -1.49 -4.33 7.78
N GLY A 90 -0.18 -4.20 8.05
CA GLY A 90 0.85 -5.17 7.69
C GLY A 90 1.34 -5.09 6.24
N VAL A 91 0.83 -4.14 5.43
CA VAL A 91 1.32 -3.88 4.08
C VAL A 91 1.60 -2.40 3.86
N VAL A 92 2.67 -2.11 3.15
CA VAL A 92 3.08 -0.78 2.70
C VAL A 92 2.72 -0.65 1.22
N PHE A 93 2.00 0.42 0.88
CA PHE A 93 1.67 0.75 -0.50
C PHE A 93 2.79 1.58 -1.12
N LEU A 94 3.18 1.17 -2.31
CA LEU A 94 4.24 1.75 -3.13
C LEU A 94 3.68 2.01 -4.53
N THR A 95 4.24 2.99 -5.24
CA THR A 95 3.88 3.25 -6.64
C THR A 95 5.12 3.66 -7.42
N ASP A 96 5.13 3.44 -8.73
CA ASP A 96 6.15 4.00 -9.62
C ASP A 96 5.74 5.38 -10.20
N SER A 97 4.62 5.95 -9.73
CA SER A 97 3.98 7.16 -10.25
C SER A 97 3.98 8.30 -9.22
N PHE A 98 4.51 9.46 -9.60
CA PHE A 98 4.41 10.68 -8.78
C PHE A 98 2.98 11.23 -8.78
N GLN A 99 2.25 11.03 -9.88
CA GLN A 99 0.87 11.49 -10.01
C GLN A 99 -0.05 10.73 -9.04
N ASP A 100 0.10 9.42 -8.92
CA ASP A 100 -0.71 8.61 -7.99
C ASP A 100 -0.48 9.04 -6.53
N LEU A 101 0.74 9.44 -6.18
CA LEU A 101 1.05 10.00 -4.86
C LEU A 101 0.37 11.34 -4.64
N ALA A 102 0.35 12.21 -5.65
CA ALA A 102 -0.37 13.49 -5.59
C ALA A 102 -1.88 13.27 -5.42
N ASP A 103 -2.47 12.38 -6.23
CA ASP A 103 -3.88 12.02 -6.18
C ASP A 103 -4.25 11.40 -4.82
N TYR A 104 -3.37 10.57 -4.26
CA TYR A 104 -3.52 10.03 -2.91
C TYR A 104 -3.53 11.11 -1.83
N LEU A 105 -2.64 12.10 -1.89
CA LEU A 105 -2.61 13.22 -0.94
C LEU A 105 -3.88 14.07 -1.05
N GLU A 106 -4.34 14.35 -2.27
CA GLU A 106 -5.58 15.08 -2.51
C GLU A 106 -6.80 14.31 -1.98
N TRP A 107 -6.86 12.99 -2.21
CA TRP A 107 -7.89 12.11 -1.65
C TRP A 107 -7.88 12.10 -0.11
N LYS A 108 -6.69 12.15 0.51
CA LYS A 108 -6.53 12.33 1.96
C LYS A 108 -6.85 13.74 2.44
N GLN A 109 -7.29 14.64 1.56
CA GLN A 109 -7.58 16.04 1.85
C GLN A 109 -6.37 16.80 2.41
N ILE A 110 -5.16 16.36 2.07
CA ILE A 110 -3.93 17.08 2.41
C ILE A 110 -3.76 18.15 1.34
N HIS A 111 -4.21 19.36 1.64
CA HIS A 111 -4.13 20.50 0.73
C HIS A 111 -2.69 20.77 0.27
N ARG A 112 -2.52 21.15 -1.01
CA ARG A 112 -1.21 21.47 -1.62
C ARG A 112 -0.36 22.45 -0.82
N LYS A 113 -0.97 23.41 -0.14
CA LYS A 113 -0.28 24.36 0.76
C LYS A 113 0.47 23.73 1.93
N ASN A 114 0.18 22.45 2.24
CA ASN A 114 0.80 21.67 3.30
C ASN A 114 1.77 20.61 2.75
N TRP A 115 2.04 20.58 1.44
CA TRP A 115 2.94 19.60 0.83
C TRP A 115 4.42 19.93 1.09
N ASP A 116 4.72 21.12 1.60
CA ASP A 116 6.01 21.50 2.17
C ASP A 116 6.44 20.57 3.33
N ARG A 117 5.47 19.95 4.01
CA ARG A 117 5.71 18.98 5.10
C ARG A 117 5.57 17.52 4.68
N ILE A 118 5.48 17.25 3.38
CA ILE A 118 5.40 15.90 2.84
C ILE A 118 6.72 15.58 2.15
N PHE A 119 7.25 14.40 2.47
CA PHE A 119 8.50 13.89 1.93
C PHE A 119 8.24 12.70 1.03
N LEU A 120 8.86 12.72 -0.14
CA LEU A 120 8.96 11.59 -1.05
C LEU A 120 10.10 10.69 -0.58
N LEU A 121 9.85 9.39 -0.53
CA LEU A 121 10.85 8.35 -0.30
C LEU A 121 11.03 7.55 -1.59
N THR A 122 12.27 7.42 -2.06
CA THR A 122 12.64 6.55 -3.19
C THR A 122 13.17 5.24 -2.65
N ILE A 123 12.59 4.15 -3.12
CA ILE A 123 12.80 2.81 -2.60
C ILE A 123 13.44 1.96 -3.70
N ASN A 124 14.59 1.37 -3.39
CA ASN A 124 15.26 0.42 -4.27
C ASN A 124 14.68 -0.98 -4.03
N THR A 125 14.01 -1.52 -5.04
CA THR A 125 13.31 -2.81 -4.93
C THR A 125 14.26 -4.01 -4.89
N LYS A 126 15.48 -3.88 -5.45
CA LYS A 126 16.51 -4.92 -5.34
C LYS A 126 16.97 -5.07 -3.88
N ASN A 127 17.25 -3.96 -3.20
CA ASN A 127 17.63 -3.97 -1.78
C ASN A 127 16.54 -4.61 -0.90
N CYS A 128 15.25 -4.35 -1.19
CA CYS A 128 14.16 -5.05 -0.51
C CYS A 128 14.24 -6.57 -0.71
N ARG A 129 14.44 -7.04 -1.94
CA ARG A 129 14.52 -8.48 -2.24
C ARG A 129 15.73 -9.14 -1.59
N GLU A 130 16.87 -8.47 -1.58
CA GLU A 130 18.10 -8.94 -0.91
C GLU A 130 17.89 -9.12 0.60
N GLN A 131 17.06 -8.27 1.21
CA GLN A 131 16.64 -8.37 2.62
C GLN A 131 15.48 -9.35 2.84
N GLY A 132 15.11 -10.15 1.84
CA GLY A 132 14.01 -11.12 1.92
C GLY A 132 12.61 -10.50 1.95
N ILE A 133 12.49 -9.21 1.63
CA ILE A 133 11.20 -8.50 1.61
C ILE A 133 10.56 -8.64 0.24
N GLY A 134 9.44 -9.37 0.20
CA GLY A 134 8.63 -9.52 -1.00
C GLY A 134 7.90 -8.23 -1.38
N ILE A 135 8.02 -7.84 -2.65
CA ILE A 135 7.22 -6.78 -3.27
C ILE A 135 6.35 -7.43 -4.34
N CYS A 136 5.07 -7.04 -4.38
CA CYS A 136 4.11 -7.61 -5.32
C CYS A 136 3.29 -6.52 -6.01
N LYS A 137 3.04 -6.71 -7.31
CA LYS A 137 2.09 -5.90 -8.07
C LYS A 137 0.67 -6.22 -7.59
N ILE A 138 -0.23 -5.23 -7.59
CA ILE A 138 -1.65 -5.46 -7.28
C ILE A 138 -2.57 -5.12 -8.46
N ASN A 139 -3.86 -5.39 -8.32
CA ASN A 139 -4.90 -5.12 -9.31
C ASN A 139 -5.23 -3.64 -9.56
N ARG A 140 -4.43 -2.72 -9.03
CA ARG A 140 -4.50 -1.29 -9.29
C ARG A 140 -3.35 -0.89 -10.20
N ASP A 141 -3.59 0.05 -11.08
CA ASP A 141 -2.54 0.50 -11.99
C ASP A 141 -1.38 1.13 -11.21
N ARG A 142 -0.14 0.90 -11.64
CA ARG A 142 1.11 1.45 -11.05
C ARG A 142 1.35 1.28 -9.54
N GLU A 143 0.43 0.66 -8.79
CA GLU A 143 0.55 0.36 -7.37
C GLU A 143 1.12 -1.04 -7.09
N PHE A 144 1.87 -1.13 -6.00
CA PHE A 144 2.55 -2.30 -5.49
C PHE A 144 2.42 -2.34 -3.97
N ILE A 145 2.61 -3.53 -3.39
CA ILE A 145 2.61 -3.71 -1.94
C ILE A 145 3.87 -4.45 -1.49
N ALA A 146 4.31 -4.14 -0.28
CA ALA A 146 5.37 -4.84 0.44
C ALA A 146 4.96 -5.09 1.89
N GLN A 147 5.51 -6.11 2.56
CA GLN A 147 5.25 -6.32 4.00
C GLN A 147 5.85 -5.22 4.89
N GLY A 148 6.89 -4.59 4.38
CA GLY A 148 7.61 -3.48 4.99
C GLY A 148 8.62 -2.94 3.99
N VAL A 149 9.33 -1.88 4.36
CA VAL A 149 10.49 -1.41 3.61
C VAL A 149 11.61 -1.19 4.60
N PRO A 150 12.74 -1.92 4.50
CA PRO A 150 13.85 -1.75 5.42
C PRO A 150 14.53 -0.39 5.19
N PRO A 151 15.15 0.23 6.22
CA PRO A 151 15.86 1.49 6.08
C PRO A 151 16.83 1.53 4.88
N GLU A 152 17.57 0.44 4.67
CA GLU A 152 18.62 0.29 3.65
C GLU A 152 18.06 0.27 2.22
N ALA A 153 16.76 0.05 2.06
CA ALA A 153 16.10 0.15 0.78
C ALA A 153 15.65 1.58 0.45
N ILE A 154 15.64 2.51 1.42
CA ILE A 154 15.30 3.91 1.21
C ILE A 154 16.56 4.66 0.73
N VAL A 155 16.72 4.77 -0.58
CA VAL A 155 17.97 5.27 -1.21
C VAL A 155 18.00 6.77 -1.42
N ALA A 156 16.84 7.44 -1.39
CA ALA A 156 16.75 8.89 -1.43
C ALA A 156 15.46 9.35 -0.74
N PHE A 157 15.49 10.56 -0.20
CA PHE A 157 14.31 11.27 0.26
C PHE A 157 14.44 12.76 -0.01
N GLY A 158 13.31 13.45 -0.17
CA GLY A 158 13.29 14.89 -0.41
C GLY A 158 11.88 15.45 -0.29
N ASN A 159 11.75 16.76 -0.24
CA ASN A 159 10.43 17.40 -0.20
C ASN A 159 9.61 17.00 -1.43
N PHE A 160 8.37 16.57 -1.23
CA PHE A 160 7.53 16.06 -2.31
C PHE A 160 7.23 17.12 -3.37
N GLN A 161 6.93 18.35 -2.95
CA GLN A 161 6.59 19.45 -3.86
C GLN A 161 7.79 19.86 -4.74
N GLU A 162 8.99 19.92 -4.18
CA GLU A 162 10.23 20.21 -4.92
C GLU A 162 10.56 19.12 -5.93
N GLN A 163 10.42 17.85 -5.51
CA GLN A 163 10.67 16.70 -6.38
C GLN A 163 9.64 16.63 -7.52
N LEU A 164 8.37 16.95 -7.25
CA LEU A 164 7.31 16.96 -8.24
C LEU A 164 7.49 18.09 -9.27
N ALA A 165 8.00 19.26 -8.85
CA ALA A 165 8.37 20.34 -9.75
C ALA A 165 9.56 19.95 -10.64
N SER A 166 10.60 19.35 -10.05
CA SER A 166 11.80 18.92 -10.77
C SER A 166 11.51 17.85 -11.81
N ASN A 167 10.62 16.90 -11.50
CA ASN A 167 10.22 15.83 -12.42
C ASN A 167 9.44 16.36 -13.63
N ARG A 168 8.67 17.45 -13.50
CA ARG A 168 7.97 18.07 -14.63
C ARG A 168 8.89 18.75 -15.64
N HIS A 169 10.11 19.11 -15.24
CA HIS A 169 11.11 19.77 -16.08
C HIS A 169 12.15 18.80 -16.66
N GLY A 170 12.05 17.50 -16.35
CA GLY A 170 13.02 16.47 -16.75
C GLY A 170 12.59 15.57 -17.92
N ASN A 171 11.52 15.92 -18.64
CA ASN A 171 11.10 15.25 -19.87
C ASN A 171 11.48 16.06 -21.11
#